data_AF-A0A5N7SI51-F1
#
_entry.id   AF-A0A5N7SI51-F1
#
_cell.length_a   1.000
_cell.length_b   1.000
_cell.length_c   1.000
_cell.angle_alpha   90.00
_cell.angle_beta   90.00
_cell.angle_gamma   90.00
#
_symmetry.space_group_name_H-M   'P 1'
#
loop_
_entity.id
_entity.type
_entity.pdbx_description
1 polymer ?
#
loop_
_entity_poly.entity_id
_entity_poly.type
_entity_poly.pdbx_seq_one_letter_code
_entity_poly.pdbx_strand_id
1 'polypeptide(L)'
;MARTGRQRYDHLRAMRFALWARTQNPRQLTPQRISGLLGISLDAARRWRADWFTATSPIHVEGVPDVLRPTQPFVTPAAQGGAQ
;
A
#
# COMPACT_ATOMS: atom_id res chain seq x y z
N MET A 1 -6.83 -12.57 32.94
CA MET A 1 -7.55 -12.36 31.66
C MET A 1 -7.02 -11.07 31.01
N ALA A 2 -6.06 -11.15 30.10
CA ALA A 2 -5.46 -9.97 29.46
C ALA A 2 -4.96 -10.33 28.04
N ARG A 3 -5.88 -10.46 27.08
CA ARG A 3 -5.53 -10.69 25.66
C ARG A 3 -6.24 -9.77 24.68
N THR A 4 -7.07 -8.84 25.14
CA THR A 4 -7.83 -7.93 24.28
C THR A 4 -7.12 -6.61 23.99
N GLY A 5 -6.14 -6.22 24.81
CA GLY A 5 -5.40 -4.96 24.63
C GLY A 5 -4.40 -4.98 23.46
N ARG A 6 -3.62 -6.07 23.29
CA ARG A 6 -2.60 -6.16 22.23
C ARG A 6 -3.21 -6.19 20.83
N GLN A 7 -4.24 -7.02 20.61
CA GLN A 7 -4.91 -7.13 19.31
C GLN A 7 -5.49 -5.82 18.80
N ARG A 8 -6.04 -4.98 19.70
CA ARG A 8 -6.68 -3.72 19.32
C ARG A 8 -5.67 -2.72 18.71
N TYR A 9 -4.45 -2.68 19.24
CA TYR A 9 -3.40 -1.82 18.71
C TYR A 9 -2.72 -2.40 17.46
N ASP A 10 -2.68 -3.72 17.31
CA ASP A 10 -2.10 -4.37 16.13
C ASP A 10 -2.89 -4.05 14.86
N HIS A 11 -4.23 -4.03 14.95
CA HIS A 11 -5.07 -3.66 13.81
C HIS A 11 -4.82 -2.21 13.34
N LEU A 12 -4.72 -1.27 14.29
CA LEU A 12 -4.41 0.13 13.97
C LEU A 12 -3.01 0.30 13.37
N ARG A 13 -2.02 -0.43 13.88
CA ARG A 13 -0.67 -0.46 13.31
C ARG A 13 -0.70 -1.02 11.89
N ALA A 14 -1.48 -2.07 11.63
CA ALA A 14 -1.61 -2.67 10.31
C ALA A 14 -2.27 -1.68 9.32
N MET A 15 -3.34 -1.00 9.71
CA MET A 15 -3.95 0.06 8.88
C MET A 15 -2.98 1.20 8.60
N ARG A 16 -2.28 1.69 9.63
CA ARG A 16 -1.26 2.75 9.47
C ARG A 16 -0.15 2.32 8.52
N PHE A 17 0.32 1.08 8.66
CA PHE A 17 1.33 0.51 7.77
C PHE A 17 0.84 0.42 6.33
N ALA A 18 -0.37 -0.10 6.09
CA ALA A 18 -0.94 -0.22 4.75
C ALA A 18 -1.10 1.14 4.05
N LEU A 19 -1.63 2.13 4.77
CA LEU A 19 -1.80 3.49 4.25
C LEU A 19 -0.45 4.14 3.92
N TRP A 20 0.52 4.03 4.83
CA TRP A 20 1.86 4.54 4.59
C TRP A 20 2.51 3.83 3.41
N ALA A 21 2.54 2.49 3.40
CA ALA A 21 3.20 1.67 2.40
C ALA A 21 2.66 1.88 0.97
N ARG A 22 1.36 2.17 0.82
CA ARG A 22 0.74 2.51 -0.47
C ARG A 22 1.36 3.75 -1.14
N THR A 23 1.89 4.69 -0.36
CA THR A 23 2.51 5.92 -0.86
C THR A 23 4.02 5.80 -1.09
N GLN A 24 4.62 4.67 -0.68
CA GLN A 24 6.06 4.48 -0.76
C GLN A 24 6.46 3.66 -1.98
N ASN A 25 7.66 3.92 -2.49
CA ASN A 25 8.27 3.03 -3.47
C ASN A 25 8.56 1.67 -2.82
N PRO A 26 8.31 0.52 -3.50
CA PRO A 26 8.56 -0.81 -2.93
C PRO A 26 10.00 -1.03 -2.46
N ARG A 27 10.97 -0.38 -3.13
CA ARG A 27 12.40 -0.40 -2.75
C ARG A 27 12.68 0.27 -1.41
N GLN A 28 11.82 1.20 -0.98
CA GLN A 28 11.95 1.95 0.25
C GLN A 28 11.29 1.28 1.46
N LEU A 29 10.51 0.20 1.24
CA LEU A 29 9.89 -0.62 2.28
C LEU A 29 10.91 -1.61 2.86
N THR A 30 11.93 -1.11 3.56
CA THR A 30 12.91 -1.96 4.26
C THR A 30 12.38 -2.36 5.64
N PRO A 31 12.68 -3.58 6.12
CA PRO A 31 12.26 -4.02 7.45
C PRO A 31 12.69 -3.06 8.58
N GLN A 32 13.84 -2.40 8.44
CA GLN A 32 14.35 -1.41 9.40
C GLN A 32 13.48 -0.15 9.47
N ARG A 33 13.01 0.36 8.32
CA ARG A 33 12.11 1.53 8.30
C ARG A 33 10.74 1.16 8.85
N ILE A 34 10.25 -0.03 8.54
CA ILE A 34 8.97 -0.55 9.05
C ILE A 34 9.03 -0.72 10.58
N SER A 35 10.10 -1.32 11.12
CA SER A 35 10.28 -1.47 12.56
C SER A 35 10.35 -0.13 13.28
N GLY A 36 11.09 0.85 12.71
CA GLY A 36 11.20 2.20 13.27
C GLY A 36 9.88 2.97 13.24
N LEU A 37 9.11 2.87 12.14
CA LEU A 37 7.84 3.57 11.99
C LEU A 37 6.75 3.05 12.95
N LEU A 38 6.73 1.74 13.19
CA LEU A 38 5.65 1.07 13.91
C LEU A 38 6.01 0.72 15.36
N GLY A 39 7.28 0.86 15.75
CA GLY A 39 7.78 0.47 17.07
C GLY A 39 7.63 -1.04 17.32
N ILE A 40 7.89 -1.86 16.30
CA ILE A 40 7.79 -3.33 16.36
C ILE A 40 9.17 -3.98 16.21
N SER A 41 9.28 -5.25 16.58
CA SER A 41 10.52 -6.01 16.36
C SER A 41 10.85 -6.16 14.88
N LEU A 42 12.14 -6.35 14.58
CA LEU A 42 12.61 -6.50 13.21
C LEU A 42 12.01 -7.73 12.52
N ASP A 43 11.81 -8.83 13.25
CA ASP A 43 11.17 -10.04 12.71
C ASP A 43 9.68 -9.82 12.41
N ALA A 44 8.96 -9.06 13.24
CA ALA A 44 7.59 -8.68 12.93
C ALA A 44 7.54 -7.80 11.66
N ALA A 45 8.46 -6.84 11.53
CA ALA A 45 8.58 -5.99 10.35
C ALA A 45 8.90 -6.78 9.06
N ARG A 46 9.75 -7.82 9.15
CA ARG A 46 10.00 -8.74 8.02
C ARG A 46 8.74 -9.46 7.56
N ARG A 47 7.95 -9.98 8.51
CA ARG A 47 6.67 -10.64 8.22
C ARG A 47 5.68 -9.69 7.56
N TRP A 48 5.51 -8.50 8.13
CA TRP A 48 4.59 -7.49 7.59
C TRP A 48 4.98 -7.03 6.19
N ARG A 49 6.28 -6.91 5.91
CA ARG A 49 6.79 -6.66 4.56
C ARG A 49 6.37 -7.78 3.61
N ALA A 50 6.63 -9.03 3.95
CA ALA A 50 6.27 -10.17 3.11
C ALA A 50 4.76 -10.21 2.85
N ASP A 51 3.93 -10.07 3.89
CA ASP A 51 2.47 -10.05 3.79
C ASP A 51 1.97 -8.92 2.88
N TRP A 52 2.56 -7.72 3.00
CA TRP A 52 2.25 -6.60 2.11
C TRP A 52 2.62 -6.88 0.67
N PHE A 53 3.81 -7.41 0.40
CA PHE A 53 4.21 -7.78 -0.96
C PHE A 53 3.31 -8.88 -1.53
N THR A 54 2.89 -9.86 -0.74
CA THR A 54 1.93 -10.88 -1.17
C THR A 54 0.56 -10.26 -1.50
N ALA A 55 0.07 -9.36 -0.65
CA ALA A 55 -1.24 -8.72 -0.83
C ALA A 55 -1.28 -7.67 -1.94
N THR A 56 -0.15 -7.01 -2.23
CA THR A 56 -0.04 -5.94 -3.23
C THR A 56 0.70 -6.35 -4.49
N SER A 57 1.28 -7.55 -4.52
CA SER A 57 1.78 -8.12 -5.77
C SER A 57 0.60 -8.17 -6.72
N PRO A 58 0.72 -7.62 -7.94
CA PRO A 58 -0.24 -7.92 -8.96
C PRO A 58 -0.28 -9.44 -9.03
N ILE A 59 -1.45 -10.02 -8.80
CA ILE A 59 -1.69 -11.42 -9.11
C ILE A 59 -1.24 -11.52 -10.57
N HIS A 60 -0.20 -12.30 -10.85
CA HIS A 60 0.01 -12.81 -12.20
C HIS A 60 -1.20 -13.70 -12.44
N VAL A 61 -2.33 -13.09 -12.79
CA VAL A 61 -3.47 -13.82 -13.31
C VAL A 61 -3.00 -14.18 -14.71
N GLU A 62 -2.46 -15.38 -14.87
CA GLU A 62 -2.37 -16.01 -16.19
C GLU A 62 -3.80 -15.96 -16.77
N GLY A 63 -4.09 -14.95 -17.61
CA GLY A 63 -5.39 -14.77 -18.24
C GLY A 63 -6.01 -13.37 -18.22
N VAL A 64 -5.44 -12.35 -17.57
CA VAL A 64 -5.95 -10.97 -17.74
C VAL A 64 -5.11 -10.24 -18.79
N PRO A 65 -5.64 -9.94 -19.98
CA PRO A 65 -4.88 -9.23 -21.01
C PRO A 65 -4.50 -7.82 -20.54
N ASP A 66 -3.26 -7.43 -20.84
CA ASP A 66 -2.59 -6.14 -20.51
C ASP A 66 -3.31 -4.89 -21.07
N VAL A 67 -4.49 -5.07 -21.70
CA VAL A 67 -5.24 -4.05 -22.46
C VAL A 67 -6.09 -3.14 -21.56
N LEU A 68 -6.25 -3.44 -20.26
CA LEU A 68 -6.95 -2.57 -19.31
C LEU A 68 -6.01 -1.61 -18.56
N ARG A 69 -4.82 -1.33 -19.09
CA ARG A 69 -4.07 -0.13 -18.69
C ARG A 69 -4.69 1.06 -19.43
N PRO A 70 -5.35 2.01 -18.74
CA PRO A 70 -5.71 3.27 -19.37
C PRO A 70 -4.41 4.04 -19.67
N THR A 71 -3.91 3.88 -20.89
CA THR A 71 -2.77 4.63 -21.44
C THR A 71 -3.19 6.02 -21.90
N GLN A 72 -3.98 6.74 -21.09
CA GLN A 72 -4.36 8.10 -21.42
C GLN A 72 -4.10 9.02 -20.22
N PRO A 73 -3.28 10.07 -20.37
CA PRO A 73 -3.38 11.19 -19.46
C PRO A 73 -4.80 11.76 -19.62
N PHE A 74 -5.48 11.96 -18.50
CA PHE A 74 -6.74 12.69 -18.46
C PHE A 74 -6.48 14.09 -19.02
N VAL A 75 -6.83 14.32 -20.29
CA VAL A 75 -6.85 15.66 -20.86
C VAL A 75 -8.11 16.32 -20.30
N THR A 76 -7.92 17.25 -19.40
CA THR A 76 -9.01 18.15 -18.96
C THR A 76 -9.52 18.87 -20.21
N PRO A 77 -10.81 18.75 -20.60
CA PRO A 77 -11.33 19.63 -21.62
C PRO A 77 -11.24 21.06 -21.07
N ALA A 78 -10.41 21.88 -21.69
CA ALA A 78 -10.37 23.30 -21.43
C ALA A 78 -11.79 23.84 -21.63
N ALA A 79 -12.31 24.52 -20.61
CA ALA A 79 -13.62 25.15 -20.65
C ALA A 79 -13.69 26.08 -21.88
N GLN A 80 -14.37 25.63 -22.94
CA GLN A 80 -14.71 26.49 -24.07
C GLN A 80 -15.98 27.26 -23.68
N GLY A 81 -15.79 28.21 -22.76
CA GLY A 81 -16.71 29.32 -22.57
C GLY A 81 -16.26 30.48 -23.45
N GLY A 82 -17.20 31.08 -24.19
CA GLY A 82 -17.06 32.45 -24.66
C GLY A 82 -17.15 32.66 -26.16
N ALA A 83 -18.38 32.83 -26.64
CA ALA A 83 -18.84 33.90 -27.52
C ALA A 83 -17.84 34.61 -28.45
N GLN A 84 -18.09 34.54 -29.76
CA GLN A 84 -18.61 35.66 -30.57
C GLN A 84 -19.11 35.17 -31.92
#